data_AF-A0A2D8ERS3-F1
#
_entry.id   AF-A0A2D8ERS3-F1
#
_cell.length_a   1.000
_cell.length_b   1.000
_cell.length_c   1.000
_cell.angle_alpha   90.00
_cell.angle_beta   90.00
_cell.angle_gamma   90.00
#
_symmetry.space_group_name_H-M   'P 1'
#
loop_
_entity.id
_entity.type
_entity.pdbx_description
1 polymer ?
#
loop_
_entity_poly.entity_id
_entity_poly.type
_entity_poly.pdbx_seq_one_letter_code
_entity_poly.pdbx_strand_id
1 'polypeptide(L)'
;MGLDHEAIRKAYPDAVSIDDGFGAFDKDNKVISLEQSKIDAARTTLDNEAAQTLYQRQRTGEAGTTDTIYPDLGEQFDLLFKDIAAGTLTTSGNLYTALKATKDKYPKP
;
A
#
# COMPACT_ATOMS: atom_id res chain seq x y z
N MET A 1 19.36 17.60 -6.73
CA MET A 1 18.12 17.12 -6.08
C MET A 1 17.07 17.15 -7.18
N GLY A 2 16.53 15.99 -7.56
CA GLY A 2 15.48 15.92 -8.58
C GLY A 2 14.13 16.34 -8.01
N LEU A 3 13.21 16.75 -8.87
CA LEU A 3 11.83 17.04 -8.49
C LEU A 3 11.08 15.73 -8.25
N ASP A 4 10.09 15.75 -7.36
CA ASP A 4 9.21 14.61 -7.13
C ASP A 4 8.07 14.59 -8.15
N HIS A 5 8.35 14.07 -9.36
CA HIS A 5 7.46 14.18 -10.51
C HIS A 5 6.06 13.60 -10.26
N GLU A 6 5.96 12.48 -9.56
CA GLU A 6 4.66 11.89 -9.18
C GLU A 6 3.86 12.80 -8.25
N ALA A 7 4.49 13.32 -7.20
CA ALA A 7 3.83 14.19 -6.24
C ALA A 7 3.43 15.52 -6.89
N ILE A 8 4.25 16.03 -7.81
CA ILE A 8 3.92 17.23 -8.60
C ILE A 8 2.73 16.97 -9.53
N ARG A 9 2.67 15.84 -10.25
CA ARG A 9 1.50 15.51 -11.08
C ARG A 9 0.22 15.36 -10.26
N LYS A 10 0.31 14.80 -9.05
CA LYS A 10 -0.83 14.66 -8.14
C LYS A 10 -1.28 16.03 -7.58
N ALA A 11 -0.34 16.90 -7.20
CA ALA A 11 -0.62 18.23 -6.67
C ALA A 11 -1.08 19.23 -7.75
N TYR A 12 -0.55 19.11 -8.97
CA TYR A 12 -0.82 19.99 -10.11
C TYR A 12 -1.20 19.14 -11.34
N PRO A 13 -2.47 18.72 -11.45
CA PRO A 13 -2.93 17.92 -12.58
C PRO A 13 -2.76 18.61 -13.95
N ASP A 14 -2.71 19.93 -13.95
CA ASP A 14 -2.50 20.75 -15.15
C ASP A 14 -1.03 20.78 -15.62
N ALA A 15 -0.10 20.24 -14.83
CA ALA A 15 1.31 20.13 -15.20
C ALA A 15 1.48 19.06 -16.30
N VAL A 16 1.82 19.49 -17.51
CA VAL A 16 2.02 18.62 -18.67
C VAL A 16 3.46 18.15 -18.77
N SER A 17 4.42 19.02 -18.44
CA SER A 17 5.84 18.70 -18.44
C SER A 17 6.46 19.04 -17.09
N ILE A 18 7.33 18.15 -16.59
CA ILE A 18 8.07 18.34 -15.34
C ILE A 18 9.53 18.00 -15.65
N ASP A 19 10.40 18.97 -15.43
CA ASP A 19 11.82 18.87 -15.72
C ASP A 19 12.63 19.25 -14.46
N ASP A 20 13.59 18.40 -14.09
CA ASP A 20 14.38 18.57 -12.87
C ASP A 20 15.27 19.82 -12.85
N GLY A 21 15.59 20.38 -14.02
CA GLY A 21 16.38 21.61 -14.16
C GLY A 21 15.53 22.86 -14.44
N PHE A 22 14.37 22.71 -15.07
CA PHE A 22 13.55 23.84 -15.54
C PHE A 22 12.22 24.04 -14.79
N GLY A 23 11.74 23.06 -14.01
CA GLY A 23 10.49 23.15 -13.25
C GLY A 23 9.29 22.49 -13.93
N ALA A 24 8.08 22.84 -13.49
CA ALA A 24 6.83 22.30 -14.04
C ALA A 24 6.14 23.31 -14.98
N PHE A 25 5.60 22.81 -16.09
CA PHE A 25 4.96 23.62 -17.14
C PHE A 25 3.55 23.12 -17.42
N ASP A 26 2.63 24.07 -17.64
CA ASP A 26 1.27 23.77 -18.07
C ASP A 26 1.19 23.49 -19.59
N LYS A 27 -0.03 23.20 -20.07
CA LYS A 27 -0.31 22.95 -21.49
C LYS A 27 0.06 24.09 -22.44
N ASP A 28 0.16 25.32 -21.93
CA ASP A 28 0.50 26.52 -22.69
C ASP A 28 2.01 26.86 -22.54
N ASN A 29 2.79 25.93 -21.98
CA ASN A 29 4.22 26.05 -21.70
C ASN A 29 4.56 27.18 -20.72
N LYS A 30 3.62 27.55 -19.84
CA LYS A 30 3.84 28.52 -18.77
C LYS A 30 4.32 27.82 -17.51
N VAL A 31 5.31 28.42 -16.85
CA VAL A 31 5.87 27.91 -15.60
C VAL A 31 4.81 27.93 -14.49
N ILE A 32 4.61 26.78 -13.86
CA ILE A 32 3.77 26.63 -12.68
C ILE A 32 4.61 26.91 -11.45
N SER A 33 4.11 27.79 -10.57
CA SER A 33 4.75 28.03 -9.28
C SER A 33 4.51 26.83 -8.36
N LEU A 34 5.59 26.10 -8.04
CA LEU A 34 5.54 24.91 -7.21
C LEU A 34 5.66 25.29 -5.72
N GLU A 35 4.58 25.05 -4.97
CA GLU A 35 4.59 25.13 -3.51
C GLU A 35 5.00 23.77 -2.92
N GLN A 36 6.11 23.73 -2.17
CA GLN A 36 6.62 22.50 -1.56
C GLN A 36 5.60 21.83 -0.63
N SER A 37 4.83 22.60 0.14
CA SER A 37 3.82 22.05 1.05
C SER A 37 2.73 21.25 0.33
N LYS A 38 2.33 21.65 -0.89
CA LYS A 38 1.37 20.90 -1.71
C LYS A 38 1.99 19.63 -2.26
N ILE A 39 3.27 19.67 -2.63
CA ILE A 39 4.03 18.50 -3.09
C ILE A 39 4.21 17.51 -1.94
N ASP A 40 4.56 17.96 -0.73
CA ASP A 40 4.72 17.11 0.45
C ASP A 40 3.40 16.44 0.85
N ALA A 41 2.29 17.18 0.78
CA ALA A 41 0.94 16.63 1.02
C ALA A 41 0.56 15.58 -0.03
N ALA A 42 0.89 15.83 -1.30
CA ALA A 42 0.67 14.89 -2.38
C ALA A 42 1.56 13.64 -2.24
N ARG A 43 2.84 13.80 -1.86
CA ARG A 43 3.76 12.70 -1.59
C ARG A 43 3.24 11.84 -0.43
N THR A 44 2.83 12.46 0.67
CA THR A 44 2.20 11.77 1.81
C THR A 44 0.97 10.98 1.37
N THR A 45 0.14 11.54 0.48
CA THR A 45 -1.04 10.85 -0.05
C THR A 45 -0.66 9.64 -0.89
N LEU A 46 0.32 9.78 -1.78
CA LEU A 46 0.82 8.69 -2.61
C LEU A 46 1.46 7.57 -1.77
N ASP A 47 2.24 7.94 -0.76
CA ASP A 47 2.86 6.98 0.15
C ASP A 47 1.79 6.22 0.95
N ASN A 48 0.73 6.90 1.39
CA ASN A 48 -0.42 6.26 2.04
C ASN A 48 -1.17 5.33 1.08
N GLU A 49 -1.45 5.75 -0.15
CA GLU A 49 -2.09 4.91 -1.18
C GLU A 49 -1.23 3.67 -1.51
N ALA A 50 0.08 3.85 -1.64
CA ALA A 50 1.04 2.79 -1.85
C ALA A 50 1.09 1.83 -0.66
N ALA A 51 1.12 2.34 0.58
CA ALA A 51 1.10 1.53 1.79
C ALA A 51 -0.21 0.75 1.94
N GLN A 52 -1.36 1.36 1.63
CA GLN A 52 -2.69 0.72 1.66
C GLN A 52 -2.82 -0.43 0.65
N THR A 53 -2.06 -0.43 -0.43
CA THR A 53 -2.05 -1.53 -1.41
C THR A 53 -0.90 -2.52 -1.17
N LEU A 54 0.22 -2.06 -0.61
CA LEU A 54 1.39 -2.89 -0.31
C LEU A 54 1.06 -3.95 0.75
N TYR A 55 0.37 -3.58 1.85
CA TYR A 55 0.04 -4.56 2.89
C TYR A 55 -0.79 -5.72 2.35
N GLN A 56 -1.68 -5.47 1.39
CA GLN A 56 -2.53 -6.51 0.79
C GLN A 56 -1.68 -7.49 -0.02
N ARG A 57 -0.81 -6.97 -0.88
CA ARG A 57 0.13 -7.76 -1.69
C ARG A 57 1.14 -8.54 -0.83
N GLN A 58 1.58 -7.97 0.29
CA GLN A 58 2.47 -8.66 1.23
C GLN A 58 1.76 -9.82 1.94
N ARG A 59 0.47 -9.67 2.28
CA ARG A 59 -0.28 -10.75 2.92
C ARG A 59 -0.61 -11.90 1.96
N THR A 60 -0.67 -11.65 0.66
CA THR A 60 -0.91 -12.68 -0.37
C THR A 60 0.38 -13.25 -0.97
N GLY A 61 1.54 -12.68 -0.66
CA GLY A 61 2.82 -13.07 -1.25
C GLY A 61 3.13 -12.44 -2.61
N GLU A 62 2.20 -11.70 -3.20
CA GLU A 62 2.38 -10.98 -4.46
C GLU A 62 3.48 -9.91 -4.40
N ALA A 63 3.82 -9.42 -3.20
CA ALA A 63 4.95 -8.51 -3.00
C ALA A 63 6.32 -9.22 -2.98
N GLY A 64 6.40 -10.50 -3.39
CA GLY A 64 7.63 -11.29 -3.33
C GLY A 64 7.97 -11.79 -1.93
N THR A 65 7.00 -11.76 -1.01
CA THR A 65 7.16 -12.22 0.38
C THR A 65 6.73 -13.68 0.50
N THR A 66 7.58 -14.53 1.07
CA THR A 66 7.29 -15.98 1.21
C THR A 66 7.01 -16.43 2.64
N ASP A 67 7.41 -15.64 3.64
CA ASP A 67 7.60 -16.21 4.98
C ASP A 67 6.39 -16.10 5.92
N THR A 68 5.48 -15.15 5.70
CA THR A 68 4.33 -14.94 6.62
C THR A 68 3.14 -14.38 5.85
N ILE A 69 2.74 -15.13 4.84
CA ILE A 69 1.57 -14.83 4.01
C ILE A 69 0.36 -15.59 4.54
N TYR A 70 -0.81 -15.32 3.99
CA TYR A 70 -1.97 -16.13 4.28
C TYR A 70 -1.73 -17.56 3.78
N PRO A 71 -2.12 -18.58 4.56
CA PRO A 71 -2.17 -19.96 4.06
C PRO A 71 -3.07 -20.03 2.82
N ASP A 72 -2.93 -21.07 2.02
CA ASP A 72 -3.82 -21.28 0.88
C ASP A 72 -5.28 -21.39 1.33
N LEU A 73 -6.23 -20.99 0.47
CA LEU A 73 -7.65 -21.00 0.80
C LEU A 73 -8.14 -22.38 1.28
N GLY A 74 -7.61 -23.47 0.71
CA GLY A 74 -7.93 -24.83 1.13
C GLY A 74 -7.48 -25.12 2.57
N GLU A 75 -6.28 -24.69 2.94
CA GLU A 75 -5.75 -24.83 4.30
C GLU A 75 -6.52 -23.94 5.28
N GLN A 76 -6.88 -22.72 4.90
CA GLN A 76 -7.72 -21.85 5.71
C GLN A 76 -9.09 -22.49 6.00
N PHE A 77 -9.73 -23.10 5.01
CA PHE A 77 -11.01 -23.79 5.21
C PHE A 77 -10.88 -25.07 6.05
N ASP A 78 -9.78 -25.81 5.92
CA ASP A 78 -9.50 -26.96 6.77
C ASP A 78 -9.27 -26.55 8.24
N LEU A 79 -8.49 -25.48 8.48
CA LEU A 79 -8.30 -24.91 9.81
C LEU A 79 -9.63 -24.41 10.41
N LEU A 80 -10.46 -23.75 9.61
CA LEU A 80 -11.80 -23.32 10.01
C LEU A 80 -12.65 -24.53 10.46
N PHE A 81 -12.66 -25.59 9.65
CA PHE A 81 -13.42 -26.79 9.95
C PHE A 81 -12.94 -27.46 11.25
N LYS A 82 -11.62 -27.59 11.42
CA LYS A 82 -11.01 -28.16 12.64
C LYS A 82 -11.36 -27.34 13.88
N ASP A 83 -11.29 -26.02 13.79
CA ASP A 83 -11.65 -25.14 14.91
C ASP A 83 -13.16 -25.22 15.25
N ILE A 84 -14.03 -25.35 14.25
CA ILE A 84 -15.48 -25.55 14.49
C ILE A 84 -15.71 -26.92 15.15
N ALA A 85 -15.14 -27.99 14.60
CA ALA A 85 -15.32 -29.35 15.10
C ALA A 85 -14.80 -29.52 16.54
N ALA A 86 -13.72 -28.83 16.88
CA ALA A 86 -13.15 -28.81 18.24
C ALA A 86 -13.86 -27.83 19.19
N GLY A 87 -14.78 -26.99 18.69
CA GLY A 87 -15.41 -25.92 19.49
C GLY A 87 -14.43 -24.80 19.86
N THR A 88 -13.32 -24.66 19.13
CA THR A 88 -12.23 -23.70 19.38
C THR A 88 -12.24 -22.51 18.42
N LEU A 89 -13.31 -22.30 17.64
CA LEU A 89 -13.49 -21.14 16.75
C LEU A 89 -13.61 -19.83 17.56
N THR A 90 -12.46 -19.39 18.05
CA THR A 90 -12.24 -18.28 18.97
C THR A 90 -10.91 -17.62 18.62
N THR A 91 -10.50 -16.61 19.38
CA THR A 91 -9.17 -15.98 19.22
C THR A 91 -8.00 -16.88 19.58
N SER A 92 -8.25 -18.08 20.09
CA SER A 92 -7.22 -19.08 20.39
C SER A 92 -7.17 -20.20 19.34
N GLY A 93 -8.10 -20.20 18.37
CA GLY A 93 -8.15 -21.19 17.30
C GLY A 93 -7.01 -21.05 16.30
N ASN A 94 -6.66 -22.14 15.63
CA ASN A 94 -5.53 -22.19 14.71
C ASN A 94 -5.73 -21.29 13.48
N LEU A 95 -6.96 -21.16 13.00
CA LEU A 95 -7.27 -20.22 11.92
C LEU A 95 -6.98 -18.78 12.34
N TYR A 96 -7.43 -18.40 13.53
CA TYR A 96 -7.23 -17.05 14.03
C TYR A 96 -5.74 -16.74 14.21
N THR A 97 -4.97 -17.65 14.81
CA THR A 97 -3.53 -17.43 15.03
C THR A 97 -2.76 -17.30 13.72
N ALA A 98 -3.06 -18.15 12.72
CA ALA A 98 -2.45 -18.06 11.40
C ALA A 98 -2.75 -16.72 10.71
N LEU A 99 -4.02 -16.31 10.67
CA LEU A 99 -4.41 -15.03 10.06
C LEU A 99 -3.86 -13.83 10.85
N LYS A 100 -3.75 -13.94 12.18
CA LYS A 100 -3.21 -12.88 13.02
C LYS A 100 -1.73 -12.66 12.76
N ALA A 101 -0.93 -13.72 12.64
CA ALA A 101 0.51 -13.60 12.36
C ALA A 101 0.78 -12.79 11.07
N THR A 102 0.04 -13.08 10.00
CA THR A 102 0.10 -12.34 8.73
C THR A 102 -0.33 -10.88 8.89
N LYS A 103 -1.39 -10.62 9.66
CA LYS A 103 -1.92 -9.27 9.90
C LYS A 103 -1.02 -8.43 10.81
N ASP A 104 -0.37 -9.04 11.80
CA ASP A 104 0.57 -8.38 12.71
C ASP A 104 1.86 -8.01 12.00
N LYS A 105 2.37 -8.88 11.11
CA LYS A 105 3.57 -8.60 10.31
C LYS A 105 3.33 -7.50 9.28
N TYR A 106 2.15 -7.51 8.66
CA TYR A 106 1.75 -6.54 7.65
C TYR A 106 0.52 -5.76 8.13
N PRO A 107 0.68 -4.84 9.10
CA PRO A 107 -0.43 -4.08 9.64
C PRO A 107 -1.06 -3.21 8.55
N LYS A 108 -2.35 -2.90 8.72
CA LYS A 108 -2.97 -1.88 7.89
C LYS A 108 -2.38 -0.52 8.30
N PRO A 109 -2.00 0.34 7.33
CA PRO A 109 -1.67 1.73 7.63
C PRO A 109 -2.88 2.47 8.21
#